data_AF-I0HI94-F1
#
_entry.id   AF-I0HI94-F1
#
_cell.length_a   1.000
_cell.length_b   1.000
_cell.length_c   1.000
_cell.angle_alpha   90.00
_cell.angle_beta   90.00
_cell.angle_gamma   90.00
#
_symmetry.space_group_name_H-M   'P 1'
#
loop_
_entity.id
_entity.type
_entity.pdbx_description
1 polymer ?
#
loop_
_entity_poly.entity_id
_entity_poly.type
_entity_poly.pdbx_seq_one_letter_code
_entity_poly.pdbx_strand_id
1 'polypeptide(L)'
;MTELLTLRGVVEAPPDQVAAVLLDVRPGGRSPFATEGSIEESDGDEFVVVRDGSRITVTVDRAARSVTQQGEWWYRGVTAVEPDPRGAQVVHRIYNVAPGHGWAVRMISRGPLRAAPAAFATHLEQLSRALGAVAWVEDD
;
A
#
# COMPACT_ATOMS: atom_id res chain seq x y z
N MET A 1 -12.03 -5.55 12.61
CA MET A 1 -11.20 -4.65 11.79
C MET A 1 -11.90 -3.31 11.70
N THR A 2 -11.16 -2.20 11.82
CA THR A 2 -11.72 -0.84 11.74
C THR A 2 -10.90 -0.02 10.77
N GLU A 3 -11.54 0.63 9.79
CA GLU A 3 -10.86 1.56 8.88
C GLU A 3 -10.44 2.82 9.65
N LEU A 4 -9.20 3.25 9.45
CA LEU A 4 -8.63 4.43 10.10
C LEU A 4 -8.41 5.59 9.13
N LEU A 5 -8.09 5.28 7.87
CA LEU A 5 -7.79 6.25 6.84
C LEU A 5 -7.98 5.61 5.47
N THR A 6 -8.53 6.38 4.53
CA THR A 6 -8.53 6.07 3.11
C THR A 6 -7.89 7.24 2.37
N LEU A 7 -7.02 6.94 1.42
CA LEU A 7 -6.37 7.89 0.52
C LEU A 7 -6.61 7.43 -0.91
N ARG A 8 -6.81 8.39 -1.81
CA ARG A 8 -7.09 8.13 -3.22
C ARG A 8 -6.21 9.00 -4.10
N GLY A 9 -5.86 8.47 -5.26
CA GLY A 9 -5.27 9.25 -6.31
C GLY A 9 -5.50 8.60 -7.65
N VAL A 10 -5.41 9.40 -8.69
CA VAL A 10 -5.64 8.97 -10.07
C VAL A 10 -4.31 8.93 -10.79
N VAL A 11 -4.16 7.93 -11.66
CA VAL A 11 -3.06 7.78 -12.60
C VAL A 11 -3.65 7.69 -14.00
N GLU A 12 -3.21 8.55 -14.91
CA GLU A 12 -3.65 8.57 -16.31
C GLU A 12 -2.98 7.46 -17.13
N ALA A 13 -3.17 6.22 -16.70
CA ALA A 13 -2.72 5.02 -17.37
C ALA A 13 -3.75 3.89 -17.21
N PRO A 14 -3.79 2.90 -18.11
CA PRO A 14 -4.71 1.77 -17.99
C PRO A 14 -4.54 1.02 -16.66
N PRO A 15 -5.63 0.57 -15.99
CA PRO A 15 -5.56 -0.13 -14.71
C PRO A 15 -4.61 -1.34 -14.70
N ASP A 16 -4.53 -2.07 -15.80
CA ASP A 16 -3.65 -3.25 -15.88
C ASP A 16 -2.16 -2.86 -15.94
N GLN A 17 -1.82 -1.71 -16.55
CA GLN A 17 -0.44 -1.20 -16.55
C GLN A 17 -0.05 -0.69 -15.16
N VAL A 18 -0.97 0.04 -14.50
CA VAL A 18 -0.78 0.53 -13.14
C VAL A 18 -0.61 -0.65 -12.17
N ALA A 19 -1.46 -1.66 -12.27
CA ALA A 19 -1.37 -2.87 -11.46
C ALA A 19 -0.07 -3.66 -11.73
N ALA A 20 0.39 -3.75 -12.98
CA ALA A 20 1.64 -4.44 -13.29
C ALA A 20 2.87 -3.83 -12.58
N VAL A 21 2.87 -2.52 -12.31
CA VAL A 21 3.91 -1.86 -11.50
C VAL A 21 3.57 -1.97 -10.01
N LEU A 22 2.33 -1.68 -9.62
CA LEU A 22 1.92 -1.66 -8.22
C LEU A 22 2.08 -3.02 -7.54
N LEU A 23 1.82 -4.13 -8.23
CA LEU A 23 1.88 -5.49 -7.67
C LEU A 23 3.31 -6.06 -7.61
N ASP A 24 4.30 -5.37 -8.19
CA ASP A 24 5.72 -5.76 -8.16
C ASP A 24 6.38 -5.30 -6.84
N VAL A 25 5.81 -5.74 -5.71
CA VAL A 25 6.12 -5.28 -4.33
C VAL A 25 7.20 -6.07 -3.62
N ARG A 26 7.83 -7.03 -4.29
CA ARG A 26 8.97 -7.73 -3.70
C ARG A 26 10.11 -6.73 -3.45
N PRO A 27 10.96 -6.90 -2.43
CA PRO A 27 12.11 -6.04 -2.23
C PRO A 27 12.98 -5.96 -3.49
N GLY A 28 13.25 -4.74 -3.96
CA GLY A 28 13.95 -4.48 -5.23
C GLY A 28 13.06 -4.52 -6.49
N GLY A 29 11.76 -4.77 -6.35
CA GLY A 29 10.76 -4.68 -7.41
C GLY A 29 10.46 -3.24 -7.81
N ARG A 30 9.62 -3.07 -8.83
CA ARG A 30 9.31 -1.74 -9.40
C ARG A 30 8.25 -0.96 -8.61
N SER A 31 7.53 -1.60 -7.69
CA SER A 31 6.46 -0.93 -6.96
C SER A 31 7.02 0.10 -5.99
N PRO A 32 6.54 1.36 -6.03
CA PRO A 32 6.89 2.35 -5.02
C PRO A 32 6.31 2.02 -3.63
N PHE A 33 5.36 1.08 -3.58
CA PHE A 33 4.79 0.59 -2.33
C PHE A 33 5.57 -0.61 -1.75
N ALA A 34 6.65 -1.07 -2.40
CA ALA A 34 7.44 -2.19 -1.90
C ALA A 34 8.05 -1.86 -0.53
N THR A 35 7.90 -2.78 0.42
CA THR A 35 8.61 -2.68 1.69
C THR A 35 10.08 -3.08 1.47
N GLU A 36 11.01 -2.21 1.82
CA GLU A 36 12.43 -2.57 1.87
C GLU A 36 12.71 -3.60 2.98
N GLY A 37 13.68 -4.48 2.75
CA GLY A 37 14.09 -5.50 3.70
C GLY A 37 14.50 -6.80 3.02
N SER A 38 14.63 -7.85 3.81
CA SER A 38 14.92 -9.21 3.33
C SER A 38 13.68 -10.08 3.44
N ILE A 39 13.42 -10.91 2.42
CA ILE A 39 12.38 -11.93 2.49
C ILE A 39 12.90 -13.10 3.33
N GLU A 40 12.15 -13.50 4.37
CA GLU A 40 12.43 -14.71 5.16
C GLU A 40 11.55 -15.89 4.76
N GLU A 41 10.30 -15.64 4.38
CA GLU A 41 9.32 -16.65 3.98
C GLU A 41 8.64 -16.20 2.69
N SER A 42 8.43 -17.11 1.74
CA SER A 42 7.70 -16.80 0.51
C SER A 42 6.97 -18.02 -0.02
N ASP A 43 5.69 -17.81 -0.31
CA ASP A 43 4.83 -18.71 -1.08
C ASP A 43 4.12 -17.90 -2.17
N GLY A 44 4.82 -17.72 -3.30
CA GLY A 44 4.31 -17.00 -4.46
C GLY A 44 3.91 -15.55 -4.14
N ASP A 45 2.61 -15.36 -3.92
CA ASP A 45 1.97 -14.06 -3.65
C ASP A 45 1.91 -13.67 -2.19
N GLU A 46 2.25 -14.58 -1.28
CA GLU A 46 2.43 -14.28 0.12
C GLU A 46 3.91 -14.37 0.49
N PHE A 47 4.42 -13.37 1.19
CA PHE A 47 5.79 -13.39 1.70
C PHE A 47 5.95 -12.53 2.93
N VAL A 48 6.96 -12.84 3.74
CA VAL A 48 7.30 -12.06 4.95
C VAL A 48 8.58 -11.29 4.68
N VAL A 49 8.48 -9.96 4.75
CA VAL A 49 9.61 -9.04 4.73
C VAL A 49 10.02 -8.73 6.15
N VAL A 50 11.31 -8.85 6.44
CA VAL A 50 11.90 -8.42 7.71
C VAL A 50 12.72 -7.16 7.50
N ARG A 51 12.42 -6.16 8.33
CA ARG A 51 13.08 -4.85 8.33
C ARG A 51 13.25 -4.37 9.76
N ASP A 52 14.49 -4.08 10.16
CA ASP A 52 14.81 -3.53 11.48
C ASP A 52 14.20 -4.33 12.66
N GLY A 53 14.07 -5.66 12.50
CA GLY A 53 13.46 -6.55 13.49
C GLY A 53 11.92 -6.67 13.42
N SER A 54 11.25 -5.82 12.65
CA SER A 54 9.81 -5.93 12.37
C SER A 54 9.55 -6.92 11.22
N ARG A 55 8.52 -7.74 11.39
CA ARG A 55 8.01 -8.68 10.37
C ARG A 55 6.76 -8.10 9.72
N ILE A 56 6.76 -8.04 8.40
CA ILE A 56 5.64 -7.54 7.59
C ILE A 56 5.23 -8.63 6.63
N THR A 57 4.03 -9.18 6.82
CA THR A 57 3.39 -10.09 5.86
C THR A 57 2.85 -9.26 4.70
N VAL A 58 3.27 -9.62 3.49
CA VAL A 58 2.81 -9.03 2.24
C VAL A 58 2.02 -10.07 1.49
N THR A 59 0.81 -9.71 1.05
CA THR A 59 -0.05 -10.56 0.22
C THR A 59 -0.44 -9.81 -1.04
N VAL A 60 -0.21 -10.43 -2.20
CA VAL A 60 -0.54 -9.89 -3.52
C VAL A 60 -1.81 -10.58 -4.03
N ASP A 61 -2.90 -9.84 -4.18
CA ASP A 61 -4.10 -10.35 -4.86
C ASP A 61 -4.13 -9.79 -6.29
N ARG A 62 -3.70 -10.61 -7.25
CA ARG A 62 -3.68 -10.23 -8.67
C ARG A 62 -5.08 -10.07 -9.26
N ALA A 63 -6.04 -10.86 -8.80
CA ALA A 63 -7.41 -10.79 -9.32
C ALA A 63 -8.09 -9.49 -8.87
N ALA A 64 -7.86 -9.08 -7.62
CA ALA A 64 -8.35 -7.81 -7.09
C ALA A 64 -7.43 -6.61 -7.40
N ARG A 65 -6.30 -6.81 -8.11
CA ARG A 65 -5.25 -5.81 -8.34
C ARG A 65 -4.86 -5.06 -7.07
N SER A 66 -4.61 -5.80 -6.00
CA SER A 66 -4.30 -5.23 -4.70
C SER A 66 -3.12 -5.87 -4.00
N VAL A 67 -2.47 -5.10 -3.13
CA VAL A 67 -1.45 -5.58 -2.19
C VAL A 67 -1.89 -5.25 -0.78
N THR A 68 -1.82 -6.25 0.10
CA THR A 68 -1.97 -6.08 1.54
C THR A 68 -0.60 -6.14 2.19
N GLN A 69 -0.30 -5.19 3.06
CA GLN A 69 0.84 -5.20 3.97
C GLN A 69 0.31 -5.20 5.39
N GLN A 70 0.55 -6.28 6.10
CA GLN A 70 0.20 -6.42 7.50
C GLN A 70 1.47 -6.53 8.33
N GLY A 71 1.65 -5.61 9.24
CA GLY A 71 2.81 -5.57 10.12
C GLY A 71 2.40 -5.08 11.48
N GLU A 72 3.29 -5.27 12.46
CA GLU A 72 2.99 -4.97 13.85
C GLU A 72 1.73 -5.72 14.34
N TRP A 73 1.30 -5.42 15.56
CA TRP A 73 0.13 -6.07 16.16
C TRP A 73 -1.21 -5.46 15.72
N TRP A 74 -1.21 -4.34 15.02
CA TRP A 74 -2.42 -3.55 14.73
C TRP A 74 -2.57 -3.13 13.27
N TYR A 75 -1.50 -3.04 12.48
CA TYR A 75 -1.52 -2.34 11.19
C TYR A 75 -1.82 -3.30 10.03
N ARG A 76 -2.77 -2.91 9.19
CA ARG A 76 -2.96 -3.48 7.85
C ARG A 76 -3.19 -2.37 6.85
N GLY A 77 -2.28 -2.20 5.90
CA GLY A 77 -2.44 -1.35 4.72
C GLY A 77 -2.89 -2.17 3.53
N VAL A 78 -3.89 -1.70 2.78
CA VAL A 78 -4.32 -2.30 1.51
C VAL A 78 -4.25 -1.24 0.44
N THR A 79 -3.46 -1.48 -0.61
CA THR A 79 -3.39 -0.63 -1.80
C THR A 79 -3.99 -1.38 -2.97
N ALA A 80 -5.04 -0.83 -3.59
CA ALA A 80 -5.74 -1.44 -4.73
C ALA A 80 -5.76 -0.50 -5.94
N VAL A 81 -5.89 -1.10 -7.12
CA VAL A 81 -6.07 -0.39 -8.40
C VAL A 81 -7.46 -0.66 -8.95
N GLU A 82 -8.28 0.39 -9.00
CA GLU A 82 -9.65 0.38 -9.49
C GLU A 82 -9.73 1.11 -10.86
N PRO A 83 -10.64 0.72 -11.77
CA PRO A 83 -10.86 1.46 -13.01
C PRO A 83 -11.38 2.87 -12.75
N ASP A 84 -10.84 3.87 -13.46
CA ASP A 84 -11.30 5.27 -13.41
C ASP A 84 -11.51 5.81 -14.83
N PRO A 85 -12.49 6.70 -15.09
CA PRO A 85 -12.67 7.30 -16.41
C PRO A 85 -11.43 7.96 -17.02
N ARG A 86 -10.46 8.41 -16.20
CA ARG A 86 -9.20 9.00 -16.63
C ARG A 86 -8.04 8.00 -16.74
N GLY A 87 -8.25 6.75 -16.33
CA GLY A 87 -7.23 5.70 -16.32
C GLY A 87 -7.46 4.73 -15.18
N ALA A 88 -6.75 4.93 -14.07
CA ALA A 88 -6.87 4.09 -12.89
C ALA A 88 -6.88 4.93 -11.61
N GLN A 89 -7.68 4.51 -10.64
CA GLN A 89 -7.66 5.04 -9.28
C GLN A 89 -6.85 4.10 -8.40
N VAL A 90 -5.84 4.63 -7.73
CA VAL A 90 -5.09 3.94 -6.68
C VAL A 90 -5.72 4.31 -5.35
N VAL A 91 -6.21 3.30 -4.63
CA VAL A 91 -6.85 3.48 -3.32
C VAL A 91 -5.99 2.82 -2.26
N HIS A 92 -5.54 3.59 -1.28
CA HIS A 92 -4.82 3.08 -0.12
C HIS A 92 -5.67 3.20 1.14
N ARG A 93 -5.95 2.08 1.80
CA ARG A 93 -6.74 2.02 3.03
C ARG A 93 -5.90 1.47 4.17
N ILE A 94 -5.95 2.13 5.33
CA ILE A 94 -5.28 1.70 6.55
C ILE A 94 -6.33 1.22 7.54
N TYR A 95 -6.12 0.01 8.05
CA TYR A 95 -6.99 -0.64 9.01
C TYR A 95 -6.29 -0.91 10.33
N ASN A 96 -7.06 -0.83 11.42
CA ASN A 96 -6.73 -1.45 12.69
C ASN A 96 -7.24 -2.91 12.70
N VAL A 97 -6.32 -3.85 12.84
CA VAL A 97 -6.58 -5.30 12.97
C VAL A 97 -6.26 -5.86 14.36
N ALA A 98 -5.88 -5.02 15.32
CA ALA A 98 -5.50 -5.48 16.66
C ALA A 98 -6.64 -6.22 17.39
N PRO A 99 -6.37 -7.39 18.01
CA PRO A 99 -7.30 -8.04 18.92
C PRO A 99 -7.30 -7.32 20.28
N GLY A 100 -8.32 -6.50 20.53
CA GLY A 100 -8.44 -5.75 21.78
C GLY A 100 -7.48 -4.54 21.89
N HIS A 101 -7.51 -3.85 23.03
CA HIS A 101 -6.63 -2.69 23.33
C HIS A 101 -6.64 -1.56 22.27
N GLY A 102 -7.77 -1.33 21.60
CA GLY A 102 -7.90 -0.29 20.56
C GLY A 102 -7.54 1.14 21.03
N TRP A 103 -7.62 1.41 22.34
CA TRP A 103 -7.17 2.69 22.91
C TRP A 103 -5.67 2.93 22.71
N ALA A 104 -4.83 1.89 22.79
CA ALA A 104 -3.39 2.00 22.59
C ALA A 104 -3.07 2.23 21.10
N VAL A 105 -3.82 1.58 20.20
CA VAL A 105 -3.72 1.82 18.76
C VAL A 105 -4.03 3.29 18.43
N ARG A 106 -5.07 3.88 19.03
CA ARG A 106 -5.41 5.29 18.83
C ARG A 106 -4.29 6.26 19.20
N MET A 107 -3.37 5.87 20.09
CA MET A 107 -2.21 6.69 20.43
C MET A 107 -1.05 6.45 19.47
N ILE A 108 -0.72 5.19 19.22
CA ILE A 108 0.43 4.78 18.40
C ILE A 108 0.22 5.08 16.92
N SER A 109 -1.01 4.96 16.41
CA SER A 109 -1.32 5.20 15.00
C SER A 109 -1.30 6.69 14.61
N ARG A 110 -1.31 7.63 15.57
CA ARG A 110 -1.40 9.07 15.26
C ARG A 110 -0.27 9.57 14.39
N GLY A 111 0.97 9.18 14.68
CA GLY A 111 2.14 9.57 13.90
C GLY A 111 2.08 9.01 12.48
N PRO A 112 1.98 7.67 12.32
CA PRO A 112 1.84 7.03 11.01
C PRO A 112 0.68 7.58 10.17
N LEU A 113 -0.52 7.74 10.76
CA LEU A 113 -1.69 8.26 10.04
C LEU A 113 -1.51 9.72 9.59
N ARG A 114 -0.80 10.54 10.35
CA ARG A 114 -0.47 11.93 9.95
C ARG A 114 0.55 11.99 8.82
N ALA A 115 1.48 11.04 8.76
CA ALA A 115 2.51 10.97 7.72
C ALA A 115 2.00 10.31 6.42
N ALA A 116 0.95 9.47 6.52
CA ALA A 116 0.45 8.67 5.42
C ALA A 116 0.08 9.47 4.15
N PRO A 117 -0.59 10.65 4.21
CA PRO A 117 -0.89 11.42 3.00
C PRO A 117 0.35 11.85 2.22
N ALA A 118 1.39 12.33 2.91
CA ALA A 118 2.63 12.75 2.26
C ALA A 118 3.38 11.56 1.65
N ALA A 119 3.46 10.43 2.37
CA ALA A 119 4.06 9.21 1.84
C ALA A 119 3.29 8.67 0.61
N PHE A 120 1.96 8.69 0.65
CA PHE A 120 1.12 8.28 -0.46
C PHE A 120 1.33 9.16 -1.70
N ALA A 121 1.39 10.49 -1.52
CA ALA A 121 1.72 11.42 -2.60
C ALA A 121 3.09 11.11 -3.23
N THR A 122 4.10 10.83 -2.41
CA THR A 122 5.43 10.42 -2.90
C THR A 122 5.37 9.11 -3.69
N HIS A 123 4.62 8.10 -3.23
CA HIS A 123 4.47 6.85 -3.98
C HIS A 123 3.75 7.04 -5.32
N LEU A 124 2.71 7.88 -5.37
CA LEU A 124 2.05 8.22 -6.63
C LEU A 124 2.97 8.95 -7.60
N GLU A 125 3.81 9.86 -7.11
CA GLU A 125 4.78 10.54 -7.96
C GLU A 125 5.82 9.56 -8.53
N GLN A 126 6.27 8.60 -7.72
CA GLN A 126 7.16 7.53 -8.19
C GLN A 126 6.48 6.62 -9.21
N LEU A 127 5.19 6.31 -9.03
CA LEU A 127 4.38 5.53 -9.96
C LEU A 127 4.20 6.27 -11.29
N SER A 128 3.90 7.57 -11.23
CA SER A 128 3.86 8.49 -12.39
C SER A 128 5.17 8.44 -13.18
N ARG A 129 6.31 8.57 -12.50
CA ARG A 129 7.64 8.48 -13.12
C ARG A 129 7.91 7.11 -13.75
N ALA A 130 7.53 6.03 -13.09
CA ALA A 130 7.73 4.67 -13.59
C ALA A 130 6.90 4.36 -14.84
N LEU A 131 5.70 4.95 -14.94
CA LEU A 131 4.78 4.74 -16.05
C LEU A 131 4.90 5.79 -17.16
N GLY A 132 5.59 6.92 -16.90
CA GLY A 132 5.57 8.07 -17.80
C GLY A 132 4.19 8.69 -17.95
N ALA A 133 3.34 8.58 -16.91
CA ALA A 133 1.95 9.02 -16.89
C ALA A 133 1.73 10.11 -15.83
N VAL A 134 0.71 10.94 -15.99
CA VAL A 134 0.34 11.93 -14.97
C VAL A 134 -0.34 11.21 -13.80
N ALA A 135 -0.01 11.60 -12.56
CA ALA A 135 -0.73 11.15 -11.37
C ALA A 135 -0.94 12.29 -10.38
N TRP A 136 -2.04 12.26 -9.65
CA TRP A 136 -2.32 13.21 -8.56
C TRP A 136 -3.08 12.54 -7.41
N VAL A 137 -2.91 13.08 -6.21
CA VAL A 137 -3.75 12.75 -5.05
C VAL A 137 -5.09 13.45 -5.25
N GLU A 138 -6.18 12.75 -4.94
CA GLU A 138 -7.49 13.38 -4.85
C GLU A 138 -7.65 13.99 -3.45
N ASP A 139 -8.00 15.28 -3.41
CA ASP A 139 -8.41 15.92 -2.17
C ASP A 139 -9.80 15.40 -1.79
N ASP A 140 -9.96 14.85 -0.59
CA ASP A 140 -11.26 14.50 0.01
C ASP A 140 -12.04 15.77 0.43
#